data_AF-V4TJU8-F1
#
_entry.id   AF-V4TJU8-F1
#
_cell.length_a   1.000
_cell.length_b   1.000
_cell.length_c   1.000
_cell.angle_alpha   90.00
_cell.angle_beta   90.00
_cell.angle_gamma   90.00
#
_symmetry.space_group_name_H-M   'P 1'
#
loop_
_entity.id
_entity.type
_entity.pdbx_description
1 polymer ?
#
loop_
_entity_poly.entity_id
_entity_poly.type
_entity_poly.pdbx_seq_one_letter_code
_entity_poly.pdbx_strand_id
1 'polypeptide(L)'
;MEAELKDMIDDLESLKRSLPDSSLHASINKLELRVENLTKMAMSATARRSKVKDMSSEVVDSNPYSRLMALQRMGIVENYERIREFSVAIVGVGGVGSVAAEMLTRCGIGRLLLYDYDKVELANMNRLFFRPEQVGMTKTDAAVQTLADINPDVVLEEINVWTISFNILRQKLLGGERRAYKCTRRYRFSSFTLNITTVQGFETFMSSLRNKSFRPSKEGSGVDLVLSCVDNYEARMAVNQACNELNQTWMESGVSEDAVSGHIQLLIPGETACFACAPPLVVASGVDERTLKREGVCAASLPTTMGVVAGLLVQNTLKYLLKFGQVSSYLGYNSLKDYFPTMAMKPNPQCSNAACLERQKECILAKPARDAAAKAKMEAEASSATECSLHADNEWNISVVDDSNPDSVEATSADALPEGLTHELPNADDFKKSPAPGPTDTSIDDLDLLRKQLEALNAD
;
A
#
# COMPACT_ATOMS: atom_id res chain seq x y z
N MET A 1 -12.66 -11.48 -35.42
CA MET A 1 -12.41 -10.08 -35.01
C MET A 1 -11.07 -9.56 -35.50
N GLU A 2 -9.90 -9.98 -35.00
CA GLU A 2 -8.61 -9.49 -35.56
C GLU A 2 -8.43 -9.79 -37.06
N ALA A 3 -8.76 -11.01 -37.49
CA ALA A 3 -8.74 -11.37 -38.92
C ALA A 3 -9.72 -10.51 -39.76
N GLU A 4 -10.94 -10.30 -39.27
CA GLU A 4 -11.95 -9.47 -39.95
C GLU A 4 -11.56 -7.98 -40.04
N LEU A 5 -10.92 -7.43 -39.01
CA LEU A 5 -10.42 -6.06 -39.06
C LEU A 5 -9.22 -5.91 -40.00
N LYS A 6 -8.40 -6.96 -40.14
CA LYS A 6 -7.29 -6.97 -41.09
C LYS A 6 -7.79 -7.05 -42.52
N ASP A 7 -8.76 -7.94 -42.79
CA ASP A 7 -9.43 -8.03 -44.10
C ASP A 7 -10.09 -6.69 -44.48
N MET A 8 -10.70 -5.98 -43.53
CA MET A 8 -11.27 -4.65 -43.77
C MET A 8 -10.22 -3.59 -44.15
N ILE A 9 -9.00 -3.66 -43.62
CA ILE A 9 -7.90 -2.76 -44.00
C ILE A 9 -7.43 -3.10 -45.42
N ASP A 10 -7.26 -4.39 -45.71
CA ASP A 10 -6.84 -4.86 -47.03
C ASP A 10 -7.88 -4.50 -48.12
N ASP A 11 -9.17 -4.59 -47.81
CA ASP A 11 -10.28 -4.15 -48.67
C ASP A 11 -10.26 -2.64 -48.93
N LEU A 12 -9.97 -1.83 -47.90
CA LEU A 12 -9.85 -0.37 -48.03
C LEU A 12 -8.64 0.03 -48.89
N GLU A 13 -7.50 -0.64 -48.72
CA GLU A 13 -6.32 -0.43 -49.57
C GLU A 13 -6.58 -0.82 -51.03
N SER A 14 -7.30 -1.91 -51.26
CA SER A 14 -7.72 -2.35 -52.60
C SER A 14 -8.66 -1.34 -53.27
N LEU A 15 -9.61 -0.79 -52.50
CA LEU A 15 -10.50 0.28 -52.96
C LEU A 15 -9.75 1.57 -53.30
N LYS A 16 -8.75 1.92 -52.50
CA LYS A 16 -7.88 3.08 -52.73
C LYS A 16 -7.08 2.96 -54.02
N ARG A 17 -6.53 1.78 -54.32
CA ARG A 17 -5.75 1.52 -55.54
C ARG A 17 -6.59 1.47 -56.82
N SER A 18 -7.89 1.17 -56.71
CA SER A 18 -8.82 1.06 -57.86
C SER A 18 -9.54 2.36 -58.20
N LEU A 19 -9.47 3.39 -57.35
CA LEU A 19 -10.12 4.69 -57.57
C LEU A 19 -9.14 5.70 -58.21
N PRO A 20 -9.47 6.27 -59.39
CA PRO A 20 -8.63 7.29 -60.05
C PRO A 20 -8.84 8.71 -59.50
N ASP A 21 -9.85 8.95 -58.66
CA ASP A 21 -10.23 10.28 -58.20
C ASP A 21 -9.69 10.60 -56.78
N SER A 22 -8.94 11.70 -56.68
CA SER A 22 -8.28 12.14 -55.43
C SER A 22 -9.26 12.62 -54.35
N SER A 23 -10.51 12.94 -54.74
CA SER A 23 -11.54 13.47 -53.84
C SER A 23 -12.00 12.47 -52.76
N LEU A 24 -12.01 11.17 -53.09
CA LEU A 24 -12.48 10.09 -52.22
C LEU A 24 -11.38 9.51 -51.32
N HIS A 25 -10.11 9.75 -51.65
CA HIS A 25 -8.95 9.25 -50.89
C HIS A 25 -8.92 9.78 -49.46
N ALA A 26 -9.35 11.03 -49.23
CA ALA A 26 -9.44 11.62 -47.89
C ALA A 26 -10.44 10.87 -46.99
N SER A 27 -11.56 10.41 -47.55
CA SER A 27 -12.58 9.64 -46.82
C SER A 27 -12.11 8.22 -46.52
N ILE A 28 -11.38 7.60 -47.46
CA ILE A 28 -10.77 6.26 -47.26
C ILE A 28 -9.71 6.31 -46.17
N ASN A 29 -8.81 7.29 -46.17
CA ASN A 29 -7.81 7.47 -45.12
C ASN A 29 -8.46 7.66 -43.73
N LYS A 30 -9.60 8.36 -43.67
CA LYS A 30 -10.36 8.54 -42.42
C LYS A 30 -11.00 7.22 -41.94
N LEU A 31 -11.40 6.35 -42.85
CA LEU A 31 -11.91 5.02 -42.53
C LEU A 31 -10.79 4.07 -42.11
N GLU A 32 -9.65 4.06 -42.81
CA GLU A 32 -8.42 3.32 -42.43
C GLU A 32 -8.03 3.68 -40.99
N LEU A 33 -7.94 4.97 -40.65
CA LEU A 33 -7.61 5.44 -39.30
C LEU A 33 -8.62 4.97 -38.24
N ARG A 34 -9.91 4.87 -38.58
CA ARG A 34 -10.95 4.38 -37.66
C ARG A 34 -10.85 2.88 -37.45
N VAL A 35 -10.55 2.12 -38.51
CA VAL A 35 -10.35 0.67 -38.43
C VAL A 35 -9.07 0.37 -37.64
N GLU A 36 -7.96 1.05 -37.89
CA GLU A 36 -6.73 0.93 -37.10
C GLU A 36 -6.95 1.24 -35.62
N ASN A 37 -7.73 2.28 -35.30
CA ASN A 37 -8.08 2.58 -33.91
C ASN A 37 -8.93 1.46 -33.28
N LEU A 38 -9.87 0.89 -34.03
CA LEU A 38 -10.64 -0.27 -33.57
C LEU A 38 -9.76 -1.51 -33.39
N THR A 39 -8.77 -1.72 -34.27
CA THR A 39 -7.78 -2.81 -34.16
C THR A 39 -6.93 -2.62 -32.92
N LYS A 40 -6.40 -1.42 -32.67
CA LYS A 40 -5.66 -1.10 -31.44
C LYS A 40 -6.50 -1.31 -30.18
N MET A 41 -7.78 -0.91 -30.21
CA MET A 41 -8.71 -1.16 -29.11
C MET A 41 -8.99 -2.65 -28.89
N ALA A 42 -9.09 -3.44 -29.97
CA ALA A 42 -9.28 -4.88 -29.91
C ALA A 42 -8.03 -5.62 -29.41
N MET A 43 -6.84 -5.26 -29.90
CA MET A 43 -5.56 -5.82 -29.44
C MET A 43 -5.28 -5.51 -27.96
N SER A 44 -5.65 -4.31 -27.51
CA SER A 44 -5.60 -3.94 -26.09
C SER A 44 -6.55 -4.80 -25.23
N ALA A 45 -7.67 -5.26 -25.79
CA ALA A 45 -8.58 -6.19 -25.10
C ALA A 45 -7.99 -7.62 -24.99
N THR A 46 -7.10 -8.03 -25.89
CA THR A 46 -6.41 -9.34 -25.85
C THR A 46 -5.32 -9.40 -24.77
N ALA A 47 -4.78 -8.25 -24.35
CA ALA A 47 -3.80 -8.15 -23.26
C ALA A 47 -4.43 -8.14 -21.85
N ARG A 48 -5.73 -8.43 -21.74
CA ARG A 48 -6.42 -8.46 -20.45
C ARG A 48 -6.06 -9.71 -19.68
N ARG A 49 -5.62 -9.49 -18.44
CA ARG A 49 -5.35 -10.55 -17.47
C ARG A 49 -6.60 -11.41 -17.27
N SER A 50 -6.44 -12.73 -17.27
CA SER A 50 -7.50 -13.68 -16.93
C SER A 50 -7.60 -13.89 -15.42
N LYS A 51 -8.76 -14.37 -14.95
CA LYS A 51 -8.93 -14.72 -13.53
C LYS A 51 -8.10 -15.95 -13.18
N VAL A 52 -7.32 -15.85 -12.11
CA VAL A 52 -6.52 -16.92 -11.53
C VAL A 52 -7.27 -17.50 -10.34
N LYS A 53 -7.54 -18.80 -10.38
CA LYS A 53 -8.28 -19.49 -9.32
C LYS A 53 -7.44 -19.66 -8.05
N ASP A 54 -6.22 -20.18 -8.18
CA ASP A 54 -5.33 -20.52 -7.07
C ASP A 54 -3.98 -19.82 -7.24
N MET A 55 -3.38 -19.30 -6.16
CA MET A 55 -2.15 -18.49 -6.26
C MET A 55 -0.92 -19.40 -6.41
N SER A 56 -0.40 -19.53 -7.64
CA SER A 56 0.76 -20.38 -7.92
C SER A 56 2.09 -19.70 -7.59
N SER A 57 3.03 -20.47 -7.05
CA SER A 57 4.43 -20.05 -6.87
C SER A 57 5.30 -20.24 -8.11
N GLU A 58 4.74 -20.79 -9.19
CA GLU A 58 5.47 -21.03 -10.43
C GLU A 58 6.03 -19.72 -11.02
N VAL A 59 7.32 -19.73 -11.35
CA VAL A 59 8.03 -18.56 -11.86
C VAL A 59 7.98 -18.57 -13.38
N VAL A 60 6.87 -18.05 -13.91
CA VAL A 60 6.65 -17.81 -15.34
C VAL A 60 6.19 -16.37 -15.57
N ASP A 61 6.47 -15.83 -16.74
CA ASP A 61 6.12 -14.44 -17.09
C ASP A 61 4.61 -14.19 -17.16
N SER A 62 3.82 -15.24 -17.39
CA SER A 62 2.36 -15.18 -17.38
C SER A 62 1.74 -15.16 -15.96
N ASN A 63 2.52 -15.46 -14.90
CA ASN A 63 2.03 -15.49 -13.52
C ASN A 63 2.29 -14.15 -12.80
N PRO A 64 1.25 -13.31 -12.61
CA PRO A 64 1.41 -12.01 -11.96
C PRO A 64 1.73 -12.12 -10.46
N TYR A 65 1.51 -13.29 -9.84
CA TYR A 65 1.75 -13.53 -8.41
C TYR A 65 3.12 -14.14 -8.10
N SER A 66 3.87 -14.56 -9.12
CA SER A 66 5.17 -15.25 -8.97
C SER A 66 6.14 -14.54 -8.02
N ARG A 67 6.27 -13.21 -8.15
CA ARG A 67 7.17 -12.40 -7.31
C ARG A 67 6.64 -12.20 -5.89
N LEU A 68 5.32 -12.23 -5.69
CA LEU A 68 4.70 -12.14 -4.37
C LEU A 68 4.83 -13.45 -3.61
N MET A 69 4.59 -14.58 -4.29
CA MET A 69 4.78 -15.92 -3.72
C MET A 69 6.25 -16.24 -3.40
N ALA A 70 7.21 -15.52 -4.00
CA ALA A 70 8.61 -15.63 -3.62
C ALA A 70 8.87 -15.21 -2.15
N LEU A 71 8.07 -14.30 -1.59
CA LEU A 71 8.18 -13.91 -0.17
C LEU A 71 7.98 -15.10 0.78
N GLN A 72 7.14 -16.07 0.37
CA GLN A 72 6.94 -17.30 1.12
C GLN A 72 8.14 -18.24 1.00
N ARG A 73 8.76 -18.34 -0.18
CA ARG A 73 9.99 -19.12 -0.37
C ARG A 73 11.18 -18.54 0.39
N MET A 74 11.23 -17.23 0.54
CA MET A 74 12.26 -16.51 1.30
C MET A 74 12.02 -16.54 2.81
N GLY A 75 10.95 -17.18 3.30
CA GLY A 75 10.64 -17.26 4.72
C GLY A 75 10.18 -15.94 5.36
N ILE A 76 9.84 -14.92 4.56
CA ILE A 76 9.37 -13.62 5.07
C ILE A 76 7.89 -13.69 5.48
N VAL A 77 7.08 -14.40 4.70
CA VAL A 77 5.64 -14.57 4.95
C VAL A 77 5.29 -16.05 4.83
N GLU A 78 4.87 -16.69 5.93
CA GLU A 78 4.59 -18.14 5.95
C GLU A 78 3.52 -18.58 4.95
N ASN A 79 2.45 -17.80 4.81
CA ASN A 79 1.35 -18.10 3.89
C ASN A 79 0.83 -16.83 3.24
N TYR A 80 1.41 -16.48 2.10
CA TYR A 80 1.03 -15.28 1.36
C TYR A 80 -0.37 -15.38 0.75
N GLU A 81 -0.80 -16.59 0.34
CA GLU A 81 -2.08 -16.81 -0.34
C GLU A 81 -3.30 -16.34 0.47
N ARG A 82 -3.19 -16.37 1.81
CA ARG A 82 -4.19 -15.84 2.75
C ARG A 82 -4.61 -14.40 2.46
N ILE A 83 -3.80 -13.61 1.76
CA ILE A 83 -4.18 -12.25 1.35
C ILE A 83 -5.53 -12.21 0.61
N ARG A 84 -5.86 -13.26 -0.17
CA ARG A 84 -7.12 -13.37 -0.94
C ARG A 84 -8.35 -13.59 -0.09
N GLU A 85 -8.16 -13.96 1.16
CA GLU A 85 -9.29 -14.17 2.06
C GLU A 85 -9.69 -12.86 2.76
N PHE A 86 -8.81 -11.86 2.82
CA PHE A 86 -9.09 -10.64 3.57
C PHE A 86 -9.92 -9.63 2.77
N SER A 87 -10.74 -8.86 3.50
CA SER A 87 -11.56 -7.77 2.99
C SER A 87 -11.12 -6.45 3.60
N VAL A 88 -10.84 -5.43 2.79
CA VAL A 88 -10.44 -4.09 3.26
C VAL A 88 -11.41 -3.03 2.77
N ALA A 89 -11.84 -2.13 3.64
CA ALA A 89 -12.64 -0.97 3.29
C ALA A 89 -11.74 0.27 3.21
N ILE A 90 -11.82 1.05 2.14
CA ILE A 90 -11.04 2.28 1.93
C ILE A 90 -11.99 3.46 1.84
N VAL A 91 -11.87 4.39 2.78
CA VAL A 91 -12.66 5.61 2.87
C VAL A 91 -11.81 6.78 2.37
N GLY A 92 -12.24 7.40 1.26
CA GLY A 92 -11.48 8.38 0.50
C GLY A 92 -10.60 7.70 -0.55
N VAL A 93 -10.93 7.88 -1.82
CA VAL A 93 -10.18 7.39 -3.00
C VAL A 93 -9.52 8.59 -3.70
N GLY A 94 -8.84 9.41 -2.89
CA GLY A 94 -8.06 10.57 -3.34
C GLY A 94 -6.61 10.20 -3.67
N GLY A 95 -5.66 11.08 -3.38
CA GLY A 95 -4.25 10.84 -3.71
C GLY A 95 -3.60 9.66 -2.96
N VAL A 96 -3.85 9.53 -1.66
CA VAL A 96 -3.34 8.39 -0.86
C VAL A 96 -4.20 7.14 -1.11
N GLY A 97 -5.52 7.27 -1.02
CA GLY A 97 -6.43 6.13 -1.05
C GLY A 97 -6.48 5.41 -2.40
N SER A 98 -6.36 6.11 -3.52
CA SER A 98 -6.33 5.48 -4.85
C SER A 98 -5.07 4.64 -5.06
N VAL A 99 -3.91 5.15 -4.65
CA VAL A 99 -2.63 4.41 -4.69
C VAL A 99 -2.66 3.23 -3.73
N ALA A 100 -3.19 3.40 -2.52
CA ALA A 100 -3.37 2.31 -1.57
C ALA A 100 -4.29 1.20 -2.13
N ALA A 101 -5.39 1.57 -2.78
CA ALA A 101 -6.29 0.63 -3.45
C ALA A 101 -5.59 -0.12 -4.59
N GLU A 102 -4.79 0.57 -5.41
CA GLU A 102 -3.99 -0.05 -6.46
C GLU A 102 -2.97 -1.04 -5.91
N MET A 103 -2.21 -0.65 -4.89
CA MET A 103 -1.21 -1.52 -4.26
C MET A 103 -1.86 -2.78 -3.69
N LEU A 104 -2.95 -2.66 -2.92
CA LEU A 104 -3.69 -3.81 -2.38
C LEU A 104 -4.28 -4.71 -3.49
N THR A 105 -4.76 -4.10 -4.57
CA THR A 105 -5.28 -4.83 -5.74
C THR A 105 -4.17 -5.63 -6.42
N ARG A 106 -2.98 -5.04 -6.59
CA ARG A 106 -1.79 -5.71 -7.13
C ARG A 106 -1.27 -6.82 -6.22
N CYS A 107 -1.37 -6.65 -4.90
CA CYS A 107 -1.08 -7.70 -3.91
C CYS A 107 -2.08 -8.86 -3.93
N GLY A 108 -3.22 -8.71 -4.60
CA GLY A 108 -4.24 -9.76 -4.68
C GLY A 108 -5.12 -9.86 -3.44
N ILE A 109 -5.42 -8.73 -2.79
CA ILE A 109 -6.42 -8.69 -1.70
C ILE A 109 -7.75 -9.33 -2.15
N GLY A 110 -8.43 -10.02 -1.24
CA GLY A 110 -9.68 -10.71 -1.55
C GLY A 110 -10.80 -9.78 -2.01
N ARG A 111 -11.06 -8.76 -1.20
CA ARG A 111 -12.13 -7.80 -1.44
C ARG A 111 -11.75 -6.38 -1.04
N LEU A 112 -12.11 -5.39 -1.87
CA LEU A 112 -12.05 -3.96 -1.53
C LEU A 112 -13.45 -3.33 -1.55
N LEU A 113 -13.77 -2.60 -0.49
CA LEU A 113 -14.94 -1.73 -0.44
C LEU A 113 -14.45 -0.29 -0.57
N LEU A 114 -14.95 0.45 -1.57
CA LEU A 114 -14.49 1.81 -1.85
C LEU A 114 -15.60 2.81 -1.53
N TYR A 115 -15.25 3.83 -0.74
CA TYR A 115 -16.14 4.93 -0.36
C TYR A 115 -15.51 6.26 -0.75
N ASP A 116 -16.16 7.01 -1.63
CA ASP A 116 -15.80 8.39 -1.94
C ASP A 116 -17.07 9.10 -2.44
N TYR A 117 -17.19 10.40 -2.14
CA TYR A 117 -18.33 11.18 -2.61
C TYR A 117 -18.01 12.16 -3.73
N ASP A 118 -16.74 12.28 -4.11
CA ASP A 118 -16.28 13.22 -5.12
C ASP A 118 -16.29 12.61 -6.53
N LYS A 119 -16.12 13.50 -7.50
CA LYS A 119 -15.83 13.18 -8.89
C LYS A 119 -14.37 13.41 -9.22
N VAL A 120 -13.91 12.78 -10.29
CA VAL A 120 -12.59 13.01 -10.87
C VAL A 120 -12.59 14.38 -11.55
N GLU A 121 -11.65 15.23 -11.16
CA GLU A 121 -11.44 16.56 -11.75
C GLU A 121 -10.05 16.65 -12.39
N LEU A 122 -9.89 17.55 -13.37
CA LEU A 122 -8.56 17.83 -13.97
C LEU A 122 -7.56 18.32 -12.93
N ALA A 123 -8.02 19.03 -11.91
CA ALA A 123 -7.18 19.46 -10.79
C ALA A 123 -6.57 18.29 -9.99
N ASN A 124 -7.07 17.06 -10.16
CA ASN A 124 -6.52 15.88 -9.50
C ASN A 124 -5.37 15.23 -10.28
N MET A 125 -5.06 15.69 -11.51
CA MET A 125 -4.07 15.07 -12.40
C MET A 125 -2.61 15.30 -11.97
N ASN A 126 -2.36 16.15 -10.97
CA ASN A 126 -1.07 16.23 -10.31
C ASN A 126 -0.80 15.04 -9.37
N ARG A 127 -1.83 14.24 -9.09
CA ARG A 127 -1.78 13.03 -8.26
C ARG A 127 -1.70 11.79 -9.14
N LEU A 128 -1.30 10.68 -8.54
CA LEU A 128 -1.23 9.39 -9.22
C LEU A 128 -2.64 8.82 -9.46
N PHE A 129 -2.69 7.71 -10.19
CA PHE A 129 -3.86 6.84 -10.43
C PHE A 129 -4.87 7.30 -11.49
N PHE A 130 -5.58 8.42 -11.30
CA PHE A 130 -6.64 8.85 -12.23
C PHE A 130 -6.08 9.40 -13.54
N ARG A 131 -6.84 9.26 -14.62
CA ARG A 131 -6.45 9.73 -15.97
C ARG A 131 -7.38 10.81 -16.51
N PRO A 132 -6.92 11.67 -17.44
CA PRO A 132 -7.74 12.74 -18.02
C PRO A 132 -9.05 12.27 -18.64
N GLU A 133 -9.09 11.05 -19.18
CA GLU A 133 -10.30 10.50 -19.82
C GLU A 133 -11.40 10.13 -18.82
N GLN A 134 -11.08 10.08 -17.52
CA GLN A 134 -12.01 9.72 -16.44
C GLN A 134 -12.68 10.94 -15.80
N VAL A 135 -12.33 12.16 -16.22
CA VAL A 135 -12.89 13.39 -15.67
C VAL A 135 -14.42 13.40 -15.77
N GLY A 136 -15.08 13.73 -14.66
CA GLY A 136 -16.55 13.75 -14.53
C GLY A 136 -17.16 12.43 -14.05
N MET A 137 -16.42 11.32 -14.04
CA MET A 137 -16.82 10.09 -13.34
C MET A 137 -16.72 10.29 -11.82
N THR A 138 -17.47 9.52 -11.05
CA THR A 138 -17.21 9.42 -9.61
C THR A 138 -15.84 8.77 -9.40
N LYS A 139 -15.14 9.16 -8.32
CA LYS A 139 -13.84 8.57 -8.01
C LYS A 139 -13.94 7.06 -7.77
N THR A 140 -15.03 6.60 -7.17
CA THR A 140 -15.29 5.17 -6.95
C THR A 140 -15.40 4.40 -8.27
N ASP A 141 -16.23 4.86 -9.21
CA ASP A 141 -16.51 4.12 -10.44
C ASP A 141 -15.26 4.12 -11.35
N ALA A 142 -14.55 5.26 -11.42
CA ALA A 142 -13.28 5.37 -12.14
C ALA A 142 -12.22 4.43 -11.53
N ALA A 143 -12.16 4.33 -10.20
CA ALA A 143 -11.25 3.42 -9.52
C ALA A 143 -11.60 1.96 -9.75
N VAL A 144 -12.88 1.57 -9.62
CA VAL A 144 -13.32 0.19 -9.88
C VAL A 144 -12.99 -0.22 -11.31
N GLN A 145 -13.22 0.65 -12.30
CA GLN A 145 -12.88 0.37 -13.69
C GLN A 145 -11.38 0.09 -13.86
N THR A 146 -10.52 0.96 -13.34
CA THR A 146 -9.06 0.78 -13.43
C THR A 146 -8.58 -0.47 -12.69
N LEU A 147 -9.06 -0.68 -11.45
CA LEU A 147 -8.61 -1.78 -10.58
C LEU A 147 -9.07 -3.15 -11.10
N ALA A 148 -10.27 -3.23 -11.67
CA ALA A 148 -10.79 -4.46 -12.28
C ALA A 148 -9.94 -4.89 -13.49
N ASP A 149 -9.45 -3.92 -14.27
CA ASP A 149 -8.54 -4.17 -15.39
C ASP A 149 -7.14 -4.59 -14.90
N ILE A 150 -6.66 -4.06 -13.76
CA ILE A 150 -5.37 -4.43 -13.15
C ILE A 150 -5.39 -5.86 -12.58
N ASN A 151 -6.44 -6.19 -11.83
CA ASN A 151 -6.57 -7.51 -11.22
C ASN A 151 -8.03 -7.98 -11.13
N PRO A 152 -8.49 -8.86 -12.05
CA PRO A 152 -9.87 -9.35 -12.06
C PRO A 152 -10.16 -10.37 -10.93
N ASP A 153 -9.14 -10.78 -10.19
CA ASP A 153 -9.27 -11.73 -9.07
C ASP A 153 -9.82 -11.07 -7.81
N VAL A 154 -9.70 -9.75 -7.71
CA VAL A 154 -10.15 -8.95 -6.56
C VAL A 154 -11.65 -8.66 -6.69
N VAL A 155 -12.39 -8.86 -5.60
CA VAL A 155 -13.79 -8.44 -5.53
C VAL A 155 -13.83 -6.95 -5.20
N LEU A 156 -14.33 -6.13 -6.12
CA LEU A 156 -14.46 -4.69 -5.95
C LEU A 156 -15.93 -4.33 -5.71
N GLU A 157 -16.22 -3.67 -4.60
CA GLU A 157 -17.55 -3.15 -4.26
C GLU A 157 -17.48 -1.62 -4.11
N GLU A 158 -18.09 -0.90 -5.04
CA GLU A 158 -18.41 0.52 -4.85
C GLU A 158 -19.67 0.64 -3.99
N ILE A 159 -19.60 1.40 -2.89
CA ILE A 159 -20.77 1.61 -2.05
C ILE A 159 -21.38 2.98 -2.38
N ASN A 160 -22.32 2.95 -3.32
CA ASN A 160 -23.23 4.05 -3.60
C ASN A 160 -24.58 3.82 -2.86
N VAL A 161 -25.34 4.89 -2.60
CA VAL A 161 -26.58 4.89 -1.75
C VAL A 161 -27.60 3.79 -2.12
N TRP A 162 -27.59 3.28 -3.35
CA TRP A 162 -28.52 2.26 -3.84
C TRP A 162 -28.08 0.79 -3.68
N THR A 163 -26.80 0.54 -3.42
CA THR A 163 -26.21 -0.81 -3.51
C THR A 163 -26.80 -1.79 -2.47
N ILE A 164 -27.33 -1.25 -1.36
CA ILE A 164 -27.94 -2.05 -0.30
C ILE A 164 -29.41 -2.42 -0.63
N SER A 165 -30.17 -1.54 -1.28
CA SER A 165 -31.55 -1.86 -1.70
C SER A 165 -31.59 -3.04 -2.68
N PHE A 166 -30.58 -3.19 -3.54
CA PHE A 166 -30.51 -4.31 -4.49
C PHE A 166 -30.02 -5.63 -3.84
N ASN A 167 -29.05 -5.57 -2.92
CA ASN A 167 -28.53 -6.77 -2.24
C ASN A 167 -29.51 -7.34 -1.20
N ILE A 168 -30.27 -6.50 -0.49
CA ILE A 168 -31.36 -6.94 0.39
C ILE A 168 -32.51 -7.55 -0.43
N LEU A 169 -32.83 -6.99 -1.60
CA LEU A 169 -33.84 -7.59 -2.51
C LEU A 169 -33.36 -8.94 -3.05
N ARG A 170 -32.06 -9.08 -3.37
CA ARG A 170 -31.47 -10.33 -3.85
C ARG A 170 -31.50 -11.43 -2.79
N GLN A 171 -31.26 -11.11 -1.51
CA GLN A 171 -31.42 -12.06 -0.41
C GLN A 171 -32.87 -12.50 -0.20
N LYS A 172 -33.86 -11.60 -0.35
CA LYS A 172 -35.28 -11.95 -0.27
C LYS A 172 -35.79 -12.75 -1.48
N LEU A 173 -35.24 -12.52 -2.67
CA LEU A 173 -35.65 -13.21 -3.90
C LEU A 173 -35.00 -14.59 -4.09
N LEU A 174 -33.86 -14.87 -3.44
CA LEU A 174 -33.22 -16.19 -3.50
C LEU A 174 -33.92 -17.27 -2.65
N GLY A 175 -35.01 -16.93 -1.94
CA GLY A 175 -35.92 -17.88 -1.29
C GLY A 175 -37.06 -18.39 -2.19
N GLY A 176 -37.14 -17.98 -3.45
CA GLY A 176 -38.19 -18.39 -4.39
C GLY A 176 -37.62 -18.71 -5.77
N GLU A 177 -37.80 -19.97 -6.19
CA GLU A 177 -37.63 -20.56 -7.53
C GLU A 177 -36.67 -19.92 -8.54
N ARG A 178 -35.68 -20.72 -8.95
CA ARG A 178 -34.71 -20.47 -10.03
C ARG A 178 -35.41 -20.06 -11.34
N ARG A 179 -35.36 -18.77 -11.67
CA ARG A 179 -35.34 -18.30 -13.07
C ARG A 179 -34.03 -17.57 -13.34
N ALA A 180 -33.24 -18.13 -14.24
CA ALA A 180 -32.02 -17.53 -14.75
C ALA A 180 -32.38 -16.31 -15.60
N TYR A 181 -32.20 -15.11 -15.06
CA TYR A 181 -32.25 -13.89 -15.86
C TYR A 181 -30.83 -13.57 -16.36
N LYS A 182 -30.62 -13.75 -17.67
CA LYS A 182 -29.48 -13.19 -18.41
C LYS A 182 -29.48 -11.68 -18.22
N CYS A 183 -28.51 -11.15 -17.47
CA CYS A 183 -28.34 -9.70 -17.31
C CYS A 183 -27.60 -9.15 -18.54
N THR A 184 -28.37 -8.75 -19.56
CA THR A 184 -27.91 -7.92 -20.66
C THR A 184 -28.69 -6.61 -20.65
N ARG A 185 -28.02 -5.50 -20.33
CA ARG A 185 -28.21 -4.11 -20.83
C ARG A 185 -28.03 -3.04 -19.74
N ARG A 186 -26.92 -2.29 -19.88
CA ARG A 186 -26.90 -0.84 -20.13
C ARG A 186 -27.99 -0.04 -19.39
N TYR A 187 -27.84 0.15 -18.08
CA TYR A 187 -28.57 1.17 -17.35
C TYR A 187 -27.73 2.45 -17.30
N ARG A 188 -28.35 3.56 -17.72
CA ARG A 188 -27.83 4.92 -17.62
C ARG A 188 -27.99 5.34 -16.15
N PHE A 189 -27.00 5.05 -15.31
CA PHE A 189 -27.05 5.33 -13.87
C PHE A 189 -26.62 6.77 -13.59
N SER A 190 -27.47 7.53 -12.90
CA SER A 190 -27.03 8.70 -12.14
C SER A 190 -26.31 8.16 -10.91
N SER A 191 -24.98 8.18 -10.92
CA SER A 191 -24.12 7.77 -9.79
C SER A 191 -24.38 8.71 -8.59
N PHE A 192 -25.07 8.24 -7.56
CA PHE A 192 -25.24 9.00 -6.31
C PHE A 192 -24.11 8.65 -5.36
N THR A 193 -23.26 9.64 -5.12
CA THR A 193 -22.06 9.60 -4.29
C THR A 193 -22.41 9.44 -2.80
N LEU A 194 -21.66 8.61 -2.05
CA LEU A 194 -21.95 8.34 -0.65
C LEU A 194 -21.11 9.23 0.28
N ASN A 195 -21.74 10.23 0.90
CA ASN A 195 -21.12 10.99 1.98
C ASN A 195 -21.42 10.33 3.34
N ILE A 196 -20.38 9.75 3.95
CA ILE A 196 -20.45 9.06 5.24
C ILE A 196 -20.75 9.98 6.44
N THR A 197 -20.63 11.30 6.29
CA THR A 197 -20.93 12.25 7.37
C THR A 197 -22.43 12.55 7.50
N THR A 198 -23.22 12.18 6.48
CA THR A 198 -24.69 12.27 6.54
C THR A 198 -25.26 11.13 7.37
N VAL A 199 -26.42 11.35 8.01
CA VAL A 199 -27.08 10.31 8.83
C VAL A 199 -27.33 9.02 8.04
N GLN A 200 -27.93 9.14 6.86
CA GLN A 200 -28.19 8.00 5.98
C GLN A 200 -26.89 7.35 5.48
N GLY A 201 -25.88 8.17 5.17
CA GLY A 201 -24.57 7.67 4.75
C GLY A 201 -23.86 6.89 5.84
N PHE A 202 -23.92 7.38 7.08
CA PHE A 202 -23.35 6.72 8.25
C PHE A 202 -24.01 5.36 8.52
N GLU A 203 -25.34 5.28 8.48
CA GLU A 203 -26.07 4.01 8.63
C GLU A 203 -25.72 3.02 7.52
N THR A 204 -25.64 3.51 6.27
CA THR A 204 -25.22 2.71 5.11
C THR A 204 -23.81 2.18 5.28
N PHE A 205 -22.88 3.03 5.72
CA PHE A 205 -21.50 2.67 6.02
C PHE A 205 -21.45 1.59 7.09
N MET A 206 -22.08 1.80 8.25
CA MET A 206 -22.17 0.82 9.34
C MET A 206 -22.76 -0.53 8.89
N SER A 207 -23.84 -0.50 8.11
CA SER A 207 -24.47 -1.70 7.57
C SER A 207 -23.55 -2.46 6.62
N SER A 208 -22.85 -1.75 5.74
CA SER A 208 -21.87 -2.35 4.82
C SER A 208 -20.68 -2.99 5.55
N LEU A 209 -20.19 -2.36 6.63
CA LEU A 209 -19.13 -2.94 7.47
C LEU A 209 -19.61 -4.18 8.25
N ARG A 210 -20.91 -4.27 8.60
CA ARG A 210 -21.50 -5.46 9.24
C ARG A 210 -21.77 -6.60 8.27
N ASN A 211 -21.79 -6.34 6.96
CA ASN A 211 -22.14 -7.35 5.97
C ASN A 211 -21.05 -8.43 5.83
N LYS A 212 -21.38 -9.64 6.27
CA LYS A 212 -20.49 -10.82 6.27
C LYS A 212 -20.57 -11.67 4.99
N SER A 213 -21.12 -11.14 3.89
CA SER A 213 -21.30 -11.89 2.64
C SER A 213 -20.02 -12.57 2.13
N PHE A 214 -18.86 -11.90 2.28
CA PHE A 214 -17.57 -12.39 1.82
C PHE A 214 -16.87 -13.33 2.82
N ARG A 215 -17.01 -13.04 4.13
CA ARG A 215 -16.47 -13.88 5.22
C ARG A 215 -17.56 -14.21 6.25
N PRO A 216 -18.40 -15.23 5.99
CA PRO A 216 -19.48 -15.62 6.90
C PRO A 216 -18.98 -16.12 8.25
N SER A 217 -17.81 -16.76 8.28
CA SER A 217 -17.19 -17.34 9.47
C SER A 217 -16.56 -16.32 10.41
N LYS A 218 -16.46 -15.04 10.02
CA LYS A 218 -15.78 -14.02 10.81
C LYS A 218 -16.67 -13.49 11.95
N GLU A 219 -16.11 -13.42 13.16
CA GLU A 219 -16.74 -12.76 14.31
C GLU A 219 -16.61 -11.23 14.23
N GLY A 220 -17.60 -10.50 14.74
CA GLY A 220 -17.63 -9.02 14.68
C GLY A 220 -18.06 -8.47 13.32
N SER A 221 -17.26 -7.59 12.74
CA SER A 221 -17.49 -6.95 11.44
C SER A 221 -17.24 -7.89 10.26
N GLY A 222 -17.81 -7.56 9.10
CA GLY A 222 -17.64 -8.26 7.82
C GLY A 222 -16.39 -7.86 7.04
N VAL A 223 -15.61 -6.89 7.52
CA VAL A 223 -14.33 -6.47 6.91
C VAL A 223 -13.17 -6.66 7.88
N ASP A 224 -11.97 -6.89 7.36
CA ASP A 224 -10.75 -7.13 8.14
C ASP A 224 -10.06 -5.88 8.61
N LEU A 225 -10.07 -4.84 7.77
CA LEU A 225 -9.47 -3.57 8.10
C LEU A 225 -10.24 -2.44 7.39
N VAL A 226 -10.36 -1.30 8.06
CA VAL A 226 -10.80 -0.05 7.44
C VAL A 226 -9.57 0.86 7.29
N LEU A 227 -9.40 1.47 6.14
CA LEU A 227 -8.35 2.45 5.84
C LEU A 227 -9.00 3.81 5.62
N SER A 228 -8.70 4.77 6.50
CA SER A 228 -9.13 6.16 6.36
C SER A 228 -8.06 6.94 5.60
N CYS A 229 -8.41 7.35 4.38
CA CYS A 229 -7.58 8.15 3.47
C CYS A 229 -8.29 9.46 3.08
N VAL A 230 -9.20 9.93 3.94
CA VAL A 230 -9.97 11.17 3.75
C VAL A 230 -9.12 12.41 4.08
N ASP A 231 -9.54 13.56 3.59
CA ASP A 231 -8.81 14.83 3.73
C ASP A 231 -9.39 15.76 4.79
N ASN A 232 -10.53 15.43 5.40
CA ASN A 232 -11.23 16.26 6.38
C ASN A 232 -11.43 15.55 7.72
N TYR A 233 -11.54 16.32 8.80
CA TYR A 233 -11.67 15.77 10.15
C TYR A 233 -13.07 15.24 10.46
N GLU A 234 -14.11 15.79 9.82
CA GLU A 234 -15.50 15.34 9.96
C GLU A 234 -15.64 13.86 9.57
N ALA A 235 -15.13 13.49 8.40
CA ALA A 235 -15.11 12.11 7.92
C ALA A 235 -14.23 11.20 8.78
N ARG A 236 -13.05 11.67 9.25
CA ARG A 236 -12.22 10.90 10.19
C ARG A 236 -12.97 10.59 11.49
N MET A 237 -13.73 11.56 12.00
CA MET A 237 -14.51 11.36 13.22
C MET A 237 -15.70 10.41 12.99
N ALA A 238 -16.34 10.47 11.83
CA ALA A 238 -17.37 9.50 11.44
C ALA A 238 -16.82 8.07 11.37
N VAL A 239 -15.67 7.86 10.72
CA VAL A 239 -15.00 6.55 10.70
C VAL A 239 -14.62 6.10 12.11
N ASN A 240 -14.09 7.00 12.93
CA ASN A 240 -13.74 6.71 14.33
C ASN A 240 -14.97 6.27 15.15
N GLN A 241 -16.10 6.97 15.02
CA GLN A 241 -17.35 6.61 15.70
C GLN A 241 -17.81 5.21 15.29
N ALA A 242 -17.91 4.98 13.99
CA ALA A 242 -18.32 3.68 13.44
C ALA A 242 -17.42 2.53 13.92
N CYS A 243 -16.10 2.75 13.89
CA CYS A 243 -15.14 1.72 14.26
C CYS A 243 -15.16 1.41 15.76
N ASN A 244 -15.35 2.41 16.63
CA ASN A 244 -15.50 2.19 18.07
C ASN A 244 -16.79 1.42 18.40
N GLU A 245 -17.90 1.75 17.73
CA GLU A 245 -19.18 1.05 17.92
C GLU A 245 -19.11 -0.41 17.47
N LEU A 246 -18.44 -0.70 16.34
CA LEU A 246 -18.32 -2.05 15.78
C LEU A 246 -17.16 -2.88 16.34
N ASN A 247 -16.32 -2.29 17.20
CA ASN A 247 -15.03 -2.86 17.59
C ASN A 247 -14.17 -3.25 16.37
N GLN A 248 -14.16 -2.39 15.35
CA GLN A 248 -13.44 -2.60 14.10
C GLN A 248 -12.06 -1.97 14.18
N THR A 249 -11.00 -2.76 13.96
CA THR A 249 -9.65 -2.25 13.77
C THR A 249 -9.55 -1.45 12.47
N TRP A 250 -8.88 -0.31 12.50
CA TRP A 250 -8.70 0.54 11.33
C TRP A 250 -7.34 1.24 11.35
N MET A 251 -6.89 1.69 10.18
CA MET A 251 -5.72 2.53 10.05
C MET A 251 -6.12 3.87 9.46
N GLU A 252 -5.57 4.94 10.03
CA GLU A 252 -5.72 6.30 9.54
C GLU A 252 -4.45 6.71 8.81
N SER A 253 -4.61 7.58 7.82
CA SER A 253 -3.52 8.24 7.12
C SER A 253 -3.83 9.71 6.86
N GLY A 254 -2.78 10.53 6.92
CA GLY A 254 -2.87 11.96 6.67
C GLY A 254 -1.63 12.49 5.97
N VAL A 255 -1.82 13.52 5.14
CA VAL A 255 -0.77 14.32 4.51
C VAL A 255 -1.03 15.78 4.90
N SER A 256 0.01 16.52 5.23
CA SER A 256 -0.11 17.93 5.60
C SER A 256 -0.47 18.82 4.41
N GLU A 257 -1.05 19.98 4.68
CA GLU A 257 -1.49 20.94 3.65
C GLU A 257 -0.34 21.51 2.81
N ASP A 258 0.88 21.49 3.33
CA ASP A 258 2.12 21.90 2.66
C ASP A 258 2.80 20.74 1.90
N ALA A 259 2.23 19.53 1.96
CA ALA A 259 2.70 18.30 1.34
C ALA A 259 4.11 17.81 1.75
N VAL A 260 4.71 18.36 2.81
CA VAL A 260 6.06 17.95 3.27
C VAL A 260 6.07 17.02 4.48
N SER A 261 4.89 16.64 4.97
CA SER A 261 4.77 15.63 6.03
C SER A 261 3.55 14.75 5.83
N GLY A 262 3.59 13.59 6.48
CA GLY A 262 2.46 12.67 6.51
C GLY A 262 2.60 11.68 7.66
N HIS A 263 1.58 10.86 7.87
CA HIS A 263 1.62 9.82 8.87
C HIS A 263 0.64 8.70 8.55
N ILE A 264 0.86 7.58 9.22
CA ILE A 264 -0.11 6.50 9.37
C ILE A 264 -0.27 6.15 10.84
N GLN A 265 -1.47 5.75 11.24
CA GLN A 265 -1.78 5.34 12.60
C GLN A 265 -2.65 4.09 12.59
N LEU A 266 -2.33 3.11 13.44
CA LEU A 266 -3.17 1.94 13.70
C LEU A 266 -4.03 2.16 14.95
N LEU A 267 -5.35 2.05 14.76
CA LEU A 267 -6.35 2.26 15.79
C LEU A 267 -7.07 0.93 16.04
N ILE A 268 -6.78 0.33 17.19
CA ILE A 268 -7.47 -0.85 17.72
C ILE A 268 -8.33 -0.33 18.88
N PRO A 269 -9.67 -0.27 18.72
CA PRO A 269 -10.55 0.26 19.75
C PRO A 269 -10.29 -0.39 21.12
N GLY A 270 -10.02 0.45 22.13
CA GLY A 270 -9.73 0.01 23.50
C GLY A 270 -8.28 -0.33 23.80
N GLU A 271 -7.46 -0.66 22.80
CA GLU A 271 -6.04 -1.00 22.97
C GLU A 271 -5.11 0.17 22.64
N THR A 272 -5.34 0.84 21.51
CA THR A 272 -4.58 2.04 21.11
C THR A 272 -5.48 3.28 21.13
N ALA A 273 -4.87 4.47 21.13
CA ALA A 273 -5.61 5.73 21.08
C ALA A 273 -6.54 5.75 19.86
N CYS A 274 -7.85 5.97 20.10
CA CYS A 274 -8.78 6.29 19.03
C CYS A 274 -8.56 7.76 18.58
N PHE A 275 -9.14 8.16 17.45
CA PHE A 275 -8.93 9.52 16.91
C PHE A 275 -9.46 10.62 17.86
N ALA A 276 -10.48 10.29 18.66
CA ALA A 276 -11.04 11.20 19.68
C ALA A 276 -10.27 11.20 21.00
N CYS A 277 -9.25 10.36 21.19
CA CYS A 277 -8.42 10.38 22.40
C CYS A 277 -7.48 11.59 22.43
N ALA A 278 -6.95 11.97 21.27
CA ALA A 278 -6.08 13.12 21.07
C ALA A 278 -6.55 13.93 19.85
N PRO A 279 -7.72 14.61 19.94
CA PRO A 279 -8.29 15.32 18.81
C PRO A 279 -7.43 16.54 18.45
N PRO A 280 -7.34 16.91 17.16
CA PRO A 280 -6.69 18.16 16.75
C PRO A 280 -7.45 19.37 17.31
N LEU A 281 -6.76 20.51 17.43
CA LEU A 281 -7.30 21.72 18.07
C LEU A 281 -8.64 22.18 17.46
N VAL A 282 -8.80 22.08 16.14
CA VAL A 282 -10.02 22.45 15.42
C VAL A 282 -11.22 21.62 15.90
N VAL A 283 -11.02 20.31 16.05
CA VAL A 283 -12.07 19.40 16.54
C VAL A 283 -12.32 19.64 18.03
N ALA A 284 -11.27 19.83 18.84
CA ALA A 284 -11.40 20.05 20.27
C ALA A 284 -12.10 21.38 20.63
N SER A 285 -11.92 22.41 19.80
CA SER A 285 -12.54 23.73 19.97
C SER A 285 -13.95 23.83 19.37
N GLY A 286 -14.41 22.81 18.63
CA GLY A 286 -15.72 22.81 17.99
C GLY A 286 -15.84 23.80 16.82
N VAL A 287 -14.71 24.28 16.29
CA VAL A 287 -14.66 25.16 15.13
C VAL A 287 -14.92 24.34 13.88
N ASP A 288 -15.78 24.83 12.99
CA ASP A 288 -16.03 24.19 11.69
C ASP A 288 -14.80 24.34 10.79
N GLU A 289 -14.26 23.21 10.30
CA GLU A 289 -13.11 23.14 9.39
C GLU A 289 -13.34 23.98 8.12
N ARG A 290 -14.59 24.13 7.69
CA ARG A 290 -14.94 24.94 6.51
C ARG A 290 -14.57 26.42 6.68
N THR A 291 -14.49 26.90 7.92
CA THR A 291 -14.09 28.29 8.21
C THR A 291 -12.59 28.52 8.02
N LEU A 292 -11.78 27.46 8.01
CA LEU A 292 -10.33 27.53 7.80
C LEU A 292 -9.98 27.49 6.30
N LYS A 293 -10.80 26.80 5.50
CA LYS A 293 -10.61 26.71 4.05
C LYS A 293 -11.07 28.01 3.38
N ARG A 294 -10.11 28.79 2.87
CA ARG A 294 -10.40 29.98 2.06
C ARG A 294 -10.71 29.56 0.63
N GLU A 295 -11.80 30.08 0.06
CA GLU A 295 -12.14 29.86 -1.34
C GLU A 295 -10.99 30.33 -2.26
N GLY A 296 -10.61 29.49 -3.22
CA GLY A 296 -9.50 29.76 -4.15
C GLY A 296 -8.11 29.39 -3.64
N VAL A 297 -7.97 28.89 -2.40
CA VAL A 297 -6.69 28.38 -1.87
C VAL A 297 -6.76 26.86 -1.78
N CYS A 298 -5.97 26.18 -2.60
CA CYS A 298 -5.84 24.72 -2.56
C CYS A 298 -4.67 24.32 -1.65
N ALA A 299 -4.84 23.24 -0.88
CA ALA A 299 -3.73 22.57 -0.22
C ALA A 299 -2.70 22.13 -1.27
N ALA A 300 -1.42 22.31 -0.97
CA ALA A 300 -0.36 21.75 -1.78
C ALA A 300 -0.47 20.22 -1.78
N SER A 301 -0.15 19.62 -2.91
CA SER A 301 -0.32 18.18 -3.10
C SER A 301 0.82 17.67 -3.94
N LEU A 302 1.75 16.97 -3.30
CA LEU A 302 2.90 16.37 -3.95
C LEU A 302 2.68 14.85 -4.12
N PRO A 303 2.74 14.32 -5.35
CA PRO A 303 2.48 12.90 -5.60
C PRO A 303 3.50 11.98 -4.90
N THR A 304 4.72 12.47 -4.64
CA THR A 304 5.76 11.71 -3.91
C THR A 304 5.34 11.46 -2.47
N THR A 305 4.93 12.49 -1.72
CA THR A 305 4.47 12.36 -0.33
C THR A 305 3.26 11.44 -0.23
N MET A 306 2.30 11.57 -1.16
CA MET A 306 1.14 10.69 -1.22
C MET A 306 1.52 9.24 -1.50
N GLY A 307 2.48 9.01 -2.42
CA GLY A 307 3.00 7.68 -2.72
C GLY A 307 3.74 7.04 -1.54
N VAL A 308 4.56 7.82 -0.82
CA VAL A 308 5.26 7.35 0.40
C VAL A 308 4.25 6.96 1.47
N VAL A 309 3.28 7.82 1.78
CA VAL A 309 2.26 7.54 2.81
C VAL A 309 1.40 6.34 2.43
N ALA A 310 0.97 6.23 1.16
CA ALA A 310 0.20 5.08 0.68
C ALA A 310 1.02 3.77 0.76
N GLY A 311 2.29 3.81 0.38
CA GLY A 311 3.20 2.67 0.49
C GLY A 311 3.39 2.21 1.94
N LEU A 312 3.63 3.15 2.86
CA LEU A 312 3.73 2.86 4.29
C LEU A 312 2.42 2.28 4.85
N LEU A 313 1.27 2.85 4.47
CA LEU A 313 -0.06 2.41 4.89
C LEU A 313 -0.34 0.96 4.47
N VAL A 314 -0.09 0.65 3.19
CA VAL A 314 -0.30 -0.70 2.66
C VAL A 314 0.73 -1.68 3.23
N GLN A 315 1.98 -1.26 3.42
CA GLN A 315 2.98 -2.11 4.07
C GLN A 315 2.57 -2.46 5.51
N ASN A 316 2.05 -1.51 6.27
CA ASN A 316 1.54 -1.77 7.62
C ASN A 316 0.29 -2.66 7.59
N THR A 317 -0.57 -2.48 6.58
CA THR A 317 -1.74 -3.35 6.32
C THR A 317 -1.32 -4.80 6.07
N LEU A 318 -0.33 -5.02 5.19
CA LEU A 318 0.18 -6.37 4.90
C LEU A 318 0.80 -7.01 6.14
N LYS A 319 1.67 -6.29 6.87
CA LYS A 319 2.23 -6.77 8.15
C LYS A 319 1.13 -7.18 9.12
N TYR A 320 0.07 -6.37 9.22
CA TYR A 320 -1.05 -6.63 10.12
C TYR A 320 -1.90 -7.85 9.71
N LEU A 321 -2.22 -7.99 8.42
CA LEU A 321 -3.08 -9.07 7.92
C LEU A 321 -2.34 -10.41 7.82
N LEU A 322 -1.11 -10.39 7.28
CA LEU A 322 -0.29 -11.58 7.03
C LEU A 322 0.62 -11.96 8.20
N LYS A 323 0.64 -11.17 9.29
CA LYS A 323 1.33 -11.47 10.55
C LYS A 323 2.84 -11.66 10.38
N PHE A 324 3.49 -10.78 9.63
CA PHE A 324 4.95 -10.73 9.49
C PHE A 324 5.51 -9.37 9.90
N GLY A 325 6.78 -9.36 10.31
CA GLY A 325 7.48 -8.16 10.76
C GLY A 325 6.81 -7.47 11.96
N GLN A 326 7.22 -6.22 12.23
CA GLN A 326 6.65 -5.43 13.32
C GLN A 326 5.62 -4.43 12.80
N VAL A 327 4.37 -4.53 13.28
CA VAL A 327 3.30 -3.58 12.96
C VAL A 327 3.53 -2.28 13.74
N SER A 328 3.46 -1.15 13.04
CA SER A 328 3.66 0.18 13.63
C SER A 328 2.33 0.73 14.14
N SER A 329 2.28 1.14 15.42
CA SER A 329 1.10 1.82 15.99
C SER A 329 0.93 3.23 15.45
N TYR A 330 2.04 3.96 15.28
CA TYR A 330 2.11 5.24 14.59
C TYR A 330 3.44 5.31 13.87
N LEU A 331 3.43 5.83 12.65
CA LEU A 331 4.62 6.11 11.87
C LEU A 331 4.42 7.45 11.16
N GLY A 332 5.22 8.45 11.54
CA GLY A 332 5.29 9.73 10.86
C GLY A 332 6.28 9.71 9.70
N TYR A 333 6.14 10.67 8.80
CA TYR A 333 7.05 10.95 7.71
C TYR A 333 7.24 12.47 7.62
N ASN A 334 8.49 12.92 7.67
CA ASN A 334 8.88 14.29 7.41
C ASN A 334 9.86 14.33 6.23
N SER A 335 9.42 14.87 5.10
CA SER A 335 10.19 14.88 3.86
C SER A 335 11.31 15.92 3.84
N LEU A 336 11.35 16.86 4.79
CA LEU A 336 12.40 17.87 4.86
C LEU A 336 13.68 17.33 5.52
N LYS A 337 13.54 16.31 6.36
CA LYS A 337 14.63 15.73 7.15
C LYS A 337 14.80 14.22 6.94
N ASP A 338 14.03 13.65 6.01
CA ASP A 338 13.91 12.19 5.81
C ASP A 338 13.72 11.43 7.13
N TYR A 339 12.90 12.00 8.00
CA TYR A 339 12.73 11.53 9.37
C TYR A 339 11.43 10.75 9.54
N PHE A 340 11.53 9.53 10.09
CA PHE A 340 10.43 8.58 10.24
C PHE A 340 10.20 8.20 11.72
N PRO A 341 9.55 9.07 12.52
CA PRO A 341 9.31 8.77 13.92
C PRO A 341 8.26 7.67 14.11
N THR A 342 8.56 6.69 14.94
CA THR A 342 7.58 5.69 15.41
C THR A 342 7.15 6.00 16.83
N MET A 343 5.84 5.89 17.11
CA MET A 343 5.29 6.14 18.45
C MET A 343 4.19 5.14 18.77
N ALA A 344 3.89 4.98 20.06
CA ALA A 344 2.75 4.20 20.54
C ALA A 344 1.82 5.10 21.36
N MET A 345 0.65 5.41 20.81
CA MET A 345 -0.35 6.24 21.49
C MET A 345 -1.36 5.37 22.25
N LYS A 346 -1.50 5.63 23.54
CA LYS A 346 -2.42 4.90 24.43
C LYS A 346 -3.80 5.57 24.49
N PRO A 347 -4.88 4.79 24.71
CA PRO A 347 -6.22 5.34 24.91
C PRO A 347 -6.27 6.38 26.02
N ASN A 348 -7.08 7.42 25.83
CA ASN A 348 -7.41 8.39 26.87
C ASN A 348 -8.52 7.81 27.77
N PRO A 349 -8.29 7.62 29.09
CA PRO A 349 -9.31 7.14 30.03
C PRO A 349 -10.52 8.06 30.18
N GLN A 350 -10.41 9.31 29.72
CA GLN A 350 -11.46 10.33 29.73
C GLN A 350 -11.83 10.76 28.30
N CYS A 351 -11.70 9.85 27.32
CA CYS A 351 -12.10 10.12 25.94
C CYS A 351 -13.55 10.60 25.86
N SER A 352 -13.82 11.58 25.01
CA SER A 352 -15.18 12.11 24.75
C SER A 352 -16.11 11.08 24.10
N ASN A 353 -15.56 10.02 23.48
CA ASN A 353 -16.33 8.98 22.84
C ASN A 353 -16.69 7.85 23.83
N ALA A 354 -17.98 7.71 24.14
CA ALA A 354 -18.47 6.72 25.08
C ALA A 354 -18.15 5.27 24.66
N ALA A 355 -18.29 4.95 23.36
CA ALA A 355 -17.95 3.63 22.84
C ALA A 355 -16.46 3.31 23.04
N CYS A 356 -15.57 4.31 22.91
CA CYS A 356 -14.15 4.11 23.21
C CYS A 356 -13.91 3.72 24.67
N LEU A 357 -14.59 4.37 25.62
CA LEU A 357 -14.50 4.03 27.05
C LEU A 357 -15.01 2.62 27.35
N GLU A 358 -16.07 2.18 26.67
CA GLU A 358 -16.58 0.81 26.76
C GLU A 358 -15.55 -0.21 26.24
N ARG A 359 -14.96 0.04 25.05
CA ARG A 359 -13.90 -0.82 24.50
C ARG A 359 -12.66 -0.88 25.38
N GLN A 360 -12.30 0.22 26.05
CA GLN A 360 -11.21 0.23 27.02
C GLN A 360 -11.49 -0.71 28.20
N LYS A 361 -12.72 -0.70 28.73
CA LYS A 361 -13.12 -1.62 29.82
C LYS A 361 -13.03 -3.07 29.37
N GLU A 362 -13.56 -3.38 28.18
CA GLU A 362 -13.47 -4.73 27.58
C GLU A 362 -12.01 -5.16 27.40
N CYS A 363 -11.15 -4.27 26.90
CA CYS A 363 -9.73 -4.56 26.68
C CYS A 363 -8.99 -4.79 28.01
N ILE A 364 -9.31 -4.05 29.07
CA ILE A 364 -8.72 -4.26 30.41
C ILE A 364 -9.11 -5.63 30.97
N LEU A 365 -10.37 -6.04 30.80
CA LEU A 365 -10.84 -7.36 31.22
C LEU A 365 -10.16 -8.50 30.43
N ALA A 366 -9.93 -8.30 29.13
CA ALA A 366 -9.25 -9.27 28.26
C ALA A 366 -7.72 -9.29 28.42
N LYS A 367 -7.13 -8.27 29.05
CA LYS A 367 -5.68 -8.06 29.15
C LYS A 367 -4.92 -9.26 29.74
N PRO A 368 -5.34 -9.89 30.86
CA PRO A 368 -4.59 -11.01 31.43
C PRO A 368 -4.47 -12.21 30.48
N ALA A 369 -5.55 -12.53 29.76
CA ALA A 369 -5.55 -13.62 28.79
C ALA A 369 -4.64 -13.30 27.58
N ARG A 370 -4.69 -12.05 27.10
CA ARG A 370 -3.85 -11.60 25.99
C ARG A 370 -2.37 -11.57 26.34
N ASP A 371 -2.03 -11.04 27.51
CA ASP A 371 -0.65 -10.95 27.99
C ASP A 371 -0.07 -12.37 28.22
N ALA A 372 -0.87 -13.31 28.73
CA ALA A 372 -0.50 -14.72 28.83
C ALA A 372 -0.25 -15.36 27.45
N ALA A 373 -1.12 -15.10 26.46
CA ALA A 373 -0.95 -15.61 25.10
C ALA A 373 0.29 -15.02 24.40
N ALA A 374 0.54 -13.71 24.57
CA ALA A 374 1.72 -13.05 24.03
C ALA A 374 3.01 -13.59 24.66
N LYS A 375 3.01 -13.80 25.99
CA LYS A 375 4.14 -14.41 26.69
C LYS A 375 4.41 -15.84 26.21
N ALA A 376 3.38 -16.67 26.09
CA ALA A 376 3.51 -18.03 25.56
C ALA A 376 4.04 -18.04 24.12
N LYS A 377 3.62 -17.09 23.29
CA LYS A 377 4.13 -16.93 21.92
C LYS A 377 5.61 -16.51 21.90
N MET A 378 6.00 -15.54 22.72
CA MET A 378 7.41 -15.12 22.83
C MET A 378 8.30 -16.25 23.35
N GLU A 379 7.83 -17.03 24.32
CA GLU A 379 8.54 -18.21 24.82
C GLU A 379 8.71 -19.27 23.72
N ALA A 380 7.66 -19.54 22.94
CA ALA A 380 7.72 -20.47 21.80
C ALA A 380 8.70 -19.99 20.71
N GLU A 381 8.66 -18.71 20.35
CA GLU A 381 9.59 -18.10 19.38
C GLU A 381 11.03 -18.13 19.88
N ALA A 382 11.27 -17.82 21.17
CA ALA A 382 12.59 -17.88 21.80
C ALA A 382 13.16 -19.32 21.81
N SER A 383 12.32 -20.33 22.05
CA SER A 383 12.74 -21.73 21.94
C SER A 383 13.02 -22.19 20.50
N SER A 384 12.51 -21.50 19.48
CA SER A 384 12.84 -21.76 18.07
C SER A 384 14.05 -20.97 17.57
N ALA A 385 14.38 -19.84 18.20
CA ALA A 385 15.50 -18.98 17.82
C ALA A 385 16.87 -19.48 18.32
N THR A 386 16.93 -20.69 18.90
CA THR A 386 18.17 -21.31 19.38
C THR A 386 18.84 -22.19 18.31
N GLU A 387 18.80 -21.75 17.05
CA GLU A 387 19.77 -22.20 16.05
C GLU A 387 20.74 -21.05 15.82
N CYS A 388 21.89 -21.11 16.49
CA CYS A 388 23.03 -20.26 16.18
C CYS A 388 23.27 -20.30 14.66
N SER A 389 23.53 -19.15 14.04
CA SER A 389 23.79 -19.06 12.61
C SER A 389 24.96 -19.98 12.25
N LEU A 390 24.64 -21.18 11.77
CA LEU A 390 25.64 -22.14 11.34
C LEU A 390 26.25 -21.59 10.05
N HIS A 391 27.44 -21.02 10.16
CA HIS A 391 28.25 -20.69 9.00
C HIS A 391 28.52 -22.00 8.25
N ALA A 392 28.00 -22.11 7.01
CA ALA A 392 28.20 -23.28 6.17
C ALA A 392 29.70 -23.51 5.90
N ASP A 393 30.46 -22.41 5.90
CA ASP A 393 31.89 -22.30 5.71
C ASP A 393 32.49 -21.43 6.82
N ASN A 394 33.38 -22.03 7.62
CA ASN A 394 34.22 -21.31 8.57
C ASN A 394 35.67 -21.79 8.48
N GLU A 395 36.22 -21.78 7.26
CA GLU A 395 37.58 -22.25 6.97
C GLU A 395 38.65 -21.49 7.77
N TRP A 396 38.35 -20.24 8.16
CA TRP A 396 39.24 -19.34 8.89
C TRP A 396 39.09 -19.42 10.41
N ASN A 397 38.28 -20.37 10.92
CA ASN A 397 38.01 -20.54 12.36
C ASN A 397 37.65 -19.23 13.07
N ILE A 398 36.88 -18.38 12.41
CA ILE A 398 36.44 -17.11 12.96
C ILE A 398 35.42 -17.42 14.06
N SER A 399 35.69 -16.95 15.28
CA SER A 399 34.79 -17.09 16.42
C SER A 399 34.20 -15.74 16.80
N VAL A 400 32.90 -15.69 17.06
CA VAL A 400 32.25 -14.52 17.65
C VAL A 400 32.51 -14.54 19.15
N VAL A 401 33.25 -13.55 19.65
CA VAL A 401 33.46 -13.36 21.09
C VAL A 401 32.33 -12.48 21.62
N ASP A 402 31.70 -12.91 22.71
CA ASP A 402 30.64 -12.15 23.37
C ASP A 402 31.26 -11.07 24.27
N ASP A 403 31.06 -9.80 23.93
CA ASP A 403 31.60 -8.64 24.69
C ASP A 403 31.01 -8.52 26.10
N SER A 404 30.01 -9.33 26.45
CA SER A 404 29.34 -9.27 27.76
C SER A 404 30.02 -10.09 28.86
N ASN A 405 31.09 -10.85 28.56
CA ASN A 405 31.83 -11.62 29.56
C ASN A 405 33.34 -11.69 29.25
N PRO A 406 34.16 -10.70 29.68
CA PRO A 406 35.59 -10.64 29.34
C PRO A 406 36.47 -11.71 30.02
N ASP A 407 35.93 -12.53 30.93
CA ASP A 407 36.70 -13.47 31.76
C ASP A 407 36.49 -14.96 31.44
N SER A 408 35.76 -15.32 30.38
CA SER A 408 35.63 -16.72 29.94
C SER A 408 36.45 -17.02 28.69
N VAL A 409 37.73 -16.63 28.71
CA VAL A 409 38.72 -17.16 27.77
C VAL A 409 39.29 -18.46 28.36
N GLU A 410 38.62 -19.59 28.13
CA GLU A 410 39.33 -20.86 28.17
C GLU A 410 40.27 -20.90 26.96
N ALA A 411 41.51 -20.50 27.20
CA ALA A 411 42.63 -20.67 26.29
C ALA A 411 42.84 -22.17 26.03
N THR A 412 42.15 -22.70 25.02
CA THR A 412 42.61 -23.92 24.34
C THR A 412 43.73 -23.50 23.40
N SER A 413 44.95 -23.75 23.85
CA SER A 413 46.18 -23.53 23.11
C SER A 413 46.13 -24.19 21.72
N ALA A 414 45.98 -23.38 20.68
CA ALA A 414 46.32 -23.72 19.30
C ALA A 414 46.98 -22.52 18.63
N ASP A 415 47.98 -21.92 19.29
CA ASP A 415 48.83 -20.84 18.78
C ASP A 415 49.91 -21.38 17.81
N ALA A 416 49.54 -22.29 16.92
CA ALA A 416 50.43 -22.81 15.89
C ALA A 416 49.76 -22.65 14.52
N LEU A 417 50.06 -21.52 13.86
CA LEU A 417 49.79 -21.36 12.43
C LEU A 417 50.60 -22.42 11.66
N PRO A 418 50.05 -23.01 10.57
CA PRO A 418 50.80 -23.90 9.70
C PRO A 418 52.08 -23.23 9.18
N GLU A 419 53.16 -24.02 8.99
CA GLU A 419 54.44 -23.52 8.46
C GLU A 419 54.21 -22.74 7.15
N GLY A 420 54.44 -21.42 7.18
CA GLY A 420 54.32 -20.52 6.03
C GLY A 420 53.39 -19.32 6.22
N LEU A 421 52.64 -19.22 7.32
CA LEU A 421 51.77 -18.07 7.63
C LEU A 421 52.28 -17.29 8.85
N THR A 422 52.58 -16.01 8.65
CA THR A 422 52.93 -15.06 9.73
C THR A 422 51.85 -14.00 9.87
N HIS A 423 51.37 -13.77 11.10
CA HIS A 423 50.53 -12.63 11.42
C HIS A 423 51.41 -11.37 11.48
N GLU A 424 51.41 -10.56 10.42
CA GLU A 424 51.89 -9.18 10.50
C GLU A 424 50.69 -8.27 10.77
N LEU A 425 50.39 -8.05 12.05
CA LEU A 425 49.65 -6.86 12.45
C LEU A 425 50.69 -5.77 12.73
N PRO A 426 50.61 -4.60 12.08
CA PRO A 426 51.51 -3.49 12.39
C PRO A 426 51.28 -3.06 13.84
N ASN A 427 52.33 -3.13 14.66
CA ASN A 427 52.29 -2.66 16.03
C ASN A 427 52.07 -1.13 16.03
N ALA A 428 51.05 -0.65 16.75
CA ALA A 428 50.70 0.76 16.82
C ALA A 428 51.82 1.66 17.39
N ASP A 429 52.85 1.06 18.01
CA ASP A 429 54.00 1.77 18.59
C ASP A 429 55.10 2.15 17.59
N ASP A 430 55.10 1.61 16.36
CA ASP A 430 56.11 1.97 15.34
C ASP A 430 55.80 3.30 14.62
N PHE A 431 54.63 3.90 14.85
CA PHE A 431 54.27 5.21 14.29
C PHE A 431 54.87 6.42 15.03
N LYS A 432 55.61 6.22 16.13
CA LYS A 432 56.22 7.30 16.94
C LYS A 432 57.74 7.43 16.77
N LYS A 433 58.30 7.09 15.60
CA LYS A 433 59.66 7.52 15.24
C LYS A 433 59.61 8.54 14.11
N SER A 434 59.87 9.79 14.45
CA SER A 434 60.22 10.83 13.49
C SER A 434 61.49 10.42 12.73
N PRO A 435 61.52 10.45 11.39
CA PRO A 435 62.74 10.11 10.66
C PRO A 435 63.73 11.29 10.68
N ALA A 436 65.00 10.95 10.93
CA ALA A 436 66.15 11.83 10.76
C ALA A 436 66.39 12.16 9.26
N PRO A 437 67.10 13.24 8.91
CA PRO A 437 67.08 13.77 7.55
C PRO A 437 68.10 13.11 6.61
N GLY A 438 67.63 12.73 5.41
CA GLY A 438 68.41 12.61 4.16
C GLY A 438 68.21 11.30 3.38
N PRO A 439 68.54 11.24 2.08
CA PRO A 439 68.53 12.28 1.06
C PRO A 439 67.29 12.17 0.13
N THR A 440 67.05 13.26 -0.58
CA THR A 440 65.98 13.53 -1.55
C THR A 440 65.80 12.46 -2.65
N ASP A 441 64.57 11.99 -2.87
CA ASP A 441 64.10 11.58 -4.20
C ASP A 441 62.57 11.75 -4.36
N THR A 442 62.22 12.69 -5.23
CA THR A 442 61.04 12.80 -6.12
C THR A 442 59.68 12.23 -5.67
N SER A 443 58.96 12.94 -4.79
CA SER A 443 57.49 12.73 -4.63
C SER A 443 56.67 14.02 -4.63
N ILE A 444 57.31 15.19 -4.81
CA ILE A 444 56.64 16.49 -4.82
C ILE A 444 56.18 16.88 -6.23
N ASP A 445 56.84 16.39 -7.28
CA ASP A 445 56.46 16.69 -8.67
C ASP A 445 55.15 16.03 -9.12
N ASP A 446 54.75 14.90 -8.52
CA ASP A 446 53.54 14.17 -8.92
C ASP A 446 52.24 14.83 -8.45
N LEU A 447 52.26 15.54 -7.31
CA LEU A 447 51.07 16.20 -6.78
C LEU A 447 50.72 17.49 -7.54
N ASP A 448 51.73 18.26 -7.96
CA ASP A 448 51.50 19.45 -8.78
C ASP A 448 51.11 19.10 -10.22
N LEU A 449 51.55 17.94 -10.74
CA LEU A 449 51.12 17.41 -12.03
C LEU A 449 49.64 16.99 -12.00
N LEU A 450 49.23 16.27 -10.95
CA LEU A 450 47.84 15.87 -10.73
C LEU A 450 46.90 17.07 -10.57
N ARG A 451 47.36 18.11 -9.87
CA ARG A 451 46.60 19.35 -9.69
C ARG A 451 46.38 20.09 -11.02
N LYS A 452 47.39 20.19 -11.87
CA LYS A 452 47.26 20.80 -13.21
C LYS A 452 46.35 20.00 -14.14
N GLN A 453 46.36 18.67 -14.06
CA GLN A 453 45.45 17.82 -14.83
C GLN A 453 43.98 17.98 -14.39
N LEU A 454 43.74 18.13 -13.08
CA LEU A 454 42.42 18.41 -12.52
C LEU A 454 41.89 19.80 -12.89
N GLU A 455 42.76 20.81 -12.95
CA GLU A 455 42.37 22.16 -13.37
C GLU A 455 42.07 22.23 -14.88
N ALA A 456 42.77 21.44 -15.72
CA ALA A 456 42.50 21.34 -17.15
C ALA A 456 41.18 20.61 -17.49
N LEU A 457 40.79 19.62 -16.68
CA LEU A 457 39.53 18.87 -16.89
C LEU A 457 38.27 19.64 -16.47
N ASN A 458 38.41 20.66 -15.62
CA ASN A 458 37.30 21.48 -15.14
C ASN A 458 37.11 22.78 -15.94
N ALA A 459 37.84 22.97 -17.03
CA ALA A 459 37.87 24.21 -17.81
C ALA A 459 37.14 24.13 -19.17
N ASP A 460 36.42 23.03 -19.47
CA ASP A 460 35.53 22.92 -20.64
C ASP A 460 34.04 22.87 -20.24
#